data_AF-A0A7C8QMA2-F1
#
_entry.id   AF-A0A7C8QMA2-F1
#
_cell.length_a   1.000
_cell.length_b   1.000
_cell.length_c   1.000
_cell.angle_alpha   90.00
_cell.angle_beta   90.00
_cell.angle_gamma   90.00
#
_symmetry.space_group_name_H-M   'P 1'
#
loop_
_entity.id
_entity.type
_entity.pdbx_description
1 polymer ?
#
loop_
_entity_poly.entity_id
_entity_poly.type
_entity_poly.pdbx_seq_one_letter_code
_entity_poly.pdbx_strand_id
1 'polypeptide(L)'
;MLVPPYSSANSQTDLLANATFSTFAPYVKLFVEHIYPIMPVFDRNKLVSDLEFRVDDPEPLSLEETAMFSALSAAVILQLNLTMEGEGTEPRGSQETALGPSVPEETQTRIMVGGQAAASFISKSLSIRQQSDFIETPTVNWILTSFFIFSYYGHLERHTSAWYYLREAISLSLELKLHIEEPFRRKDPGESQRRKRIFWLLFVTERGYAVQRRRAVTLQPSISLPLIFDSEDPCLLYGFVNLINLFKFVDSKFSYIWGDDNELSADGQPVGDSEALSSWLVSFQENISRVSVPLSESIETQRVDIMVTREWLHMVAWQMTVRLGLLKACDETKKNTFLHLKYPFLPAKDLVTVISGTQIKSLESHGIGMEQKISQVDSFHDFGTGH
;
A
#
# COMPACT_ATOMS: atom_id res chain seq x y z
N MET A 1 5.11 49.96 27.71
CA MET A 1 6.16 49.32 26.89
C MET A 1 7.09 48.57 27.82
N LEU A 2 6.91 47.25 27.97
CA LEU A 2 7.89 46.34 28.53
C LEU A 2 7.69 45.01 27.80
N VAL A 3 8.67 44.64 26.99
CA VAL A 3 8.76 43.36 26.27
C VAL A 3 9.27 42.31 27.26
N PRO A 4 8.64 41.12 27.39
CA PRO A 4 9.23 40.02 28.13
C PRO A 4 10.15 39.18 27.22
N PRO A 5 11.13 38.47 27.80
CA PRO A 5 12.32 38.02 27.08
C PRO A 5 12.13 36.67 26.39
N TYR A 6 12.78 36.54 25.23
CA TYR A 6 13.16 35.28 24.59
C TYR A 6 14.03 34.45 25.55
N SER A 7 13.62 33.22 25.86
CA SER A 7 14.49 32.03 25.82
C SER A 7 13.75 30.77 26.29
N SER A 8 13.61 29.78 25.40
CA SER A 8 13.67 28.33 25.68
C SER A 8 13.24 27.45 24.50
N ALA A 9 12.82 28.02 23.37
CA ALA A 9 12.43 27.24 22.18
C ALA A 9 13.59 26.72 21.30
N ASN A 10 14.85 27.13 21.56
CA ASN A 10 15.97 26.84 20.65
C ASN A 10 16.71 25.51 20.91
N SER A 11 16.50 24.82 22.03
CA SER A 11 17.24 23.57 22.30
C SER A 11 16.61 22.32 21.68
N GLN A 12 15.30 22.35 21.38
CA GLN A 12 14.59 21.23 20.78
C GLN A 12 14.65 21.23 19.25
N THR A 13 14.73 22.42 18.65
CA THR A 13 14.94 22.66 17.22
C THR A 13 16.32 22.19 16.75
N ASP A 14 17.39 22.43 17.53
CA ASP A 14 18.76 22.01 17.20
C ASP A 14 18.98 20.49 17.23
N LEU A 15 18.21 19.74 18.04
CA LEU A 15 18.30 18.26 18.10
C LEU A 15 17.57 17.57 16.94
N LEU A 16 16.64 18.26 16.28
CA LEU A 16 15.87 17.72 15.15
C LEU A 16 16.61 17.88 13.80
N ALA A 17 17.49 18.89 13.69
CA ALA A 17 18.13 19.33 12.45
C ALA A 17 19.46 18.63 12.07
N ASN A 18 20.04 17.80 12.96
CA ASN A 18 21.38 17.23 12.75
C ASN A 18 21.39 15.75 12.31
N ALA A 19 20.30 15.23 11.75
CA ALA A 19 20.33 13.86 11.23
C ALA A 19 21.07 13.81 9.89
N THR A 20 22.07 12.95 9.81
CA THR A 20 22.75 12.60 8.57
C THR A 20 22.09 11.39 7.92
N PHE A 21 22.43 11.11 6.66
CA PHE A 21 21.88 9.98 5.92
C PHE A 21 22.18 8.62 6.57
N SER A 22 23.31 8.48 7.27
CA SER A 22 23.70 7.26 7.99
C SER A 22 22.65 6.76 8.99
N THR A 23 21.89 7.69 9.59
CA THR A 23 20.79 7.36 10.53
C THR A 23 19.70 6.52 9.86
N PHE A 24 19.46 6.74 8.57
CA PHE A 24 18.38 6.12 7.81
C PHE A 24 18.85 5.02 6.86
N ALA A 25 20.15 4.97 6.55
CA ALA A 25 20.74 4.06 5.57
C ALA A 25 20.35 2.58 5.73
N PRO A 26 20.30 1.99 6.94
CA PRO A 26 19.87 0.59 7.11
C PRO A 26 18.45 0.34 6.59
N TYR A 27 17.53 1.27 6.85
CA TYR A 27 16.13 1.15 6.44
C TYR A 27 15.93 1.49 4.96
N VAL A 28 16.70 2.44 4.43
CA VAL A 28 16.72 2.75 2.99
C VAL A 28 17.22 1.55 2.20
N LYS A 29 18.25 0.84 2.69
CA LYS A 29 18.74 -0.41 2.09
C LYS A 29 17.64 -1.48 2.05
N LEU A 30 16.98 -1.74 3.18
CA LEU A 30 15.89 -2.72 3.25
C LEU A 30 14.70 -2.33 2.36
N PHE A 31 14.39 -1.03 2.26
CA PHE A 31 13.40 -0.52 1.32
C PHE A 31 13.78 -0.87 -0.13
N VAL A 32 15.02 -0.59 -0.55
CA VAL A 32 15.49 -0.90 -1.91
C VAL A 32 15.46 -2.41 -2.20
N GLU A 33 15.82 -3.24 -1.23
CA GLU A 33 15.91 -4.70 -1.39
C GLU A 33 14.54 -5.39 -1.41
N HIS A 34 13.58 -4.94 -0.59
CA HIS A 34 12.34 -5.69 -0.33
C HIS A 34 11.05 -4.96 -0.72
N ILE A 35 11.02 -3.62 -0.64
CA ILE A 35 9.78 -2.85 -0.79
C ILE A 35 9.72 -2.09 -2.11
N TYR A 36 10.86 -1.70 -2.67
CA TYR A 36 10.96 -0.98 -3.94
C TYR A 36 10.22 -1.67 -5.10
N PRO A 37 10.21 -3.03 -5.21
CA PRO A 37 9.41 -3.72 -6.22
C PRO A 37 7.91 -3.41 -6.14
N ILE A 38 7.40 -3.09 -4.95
CA ILE A 38 6.00 -2.80 -4.68
C ILE A 38 5.74 -1.29 -4.80
N MET A 39 6.71 -0.47 -4.40
CA MET A 39 6.60 0.99 -4.30
C MET A 39 7.73 1.70 -5.08
N PRO A 40 7.73 1.66 -6.43
CA PRO A 40 8.83 2.19 -7.25
C PRO A 40 8.78 3.72 -7.40
N VAL A 41 8.73 4.46 -6.29
CA VAL A 41 8.50 5.92 -6.28
C VAL A 41 9.76 6.77 -6.18
N PHE A 42 10.89 6.15 -5.88
CA PHE A 42 12.20 6.80 -5.88
C PHE A 42 12.98 6.53 -7.16
N ASP A 43 14.00 7.35 -7.37
CA ASP A 43 15.11 6.99 -8.25
C ASP A 43 15.93 5.87 -7.61
N ARG A 44 15.97 4.71 -8.25
CA ARG A 44 16.72 3.59 -7.69
C ARG A 44 18.21 3.87 -7.67
N ASN A 45 18.75 4.42 -8.76
CA ASN A 45 20.18 4.66 -8.91
C ASN A 45 20.64 5.75 -7.93
N LYS A 46 19.82 6.79 -7.72
CA LYS A 46 20.13 7.78 -6.68
C LYS A 46 20.13 7.17 -5.27
N LEU A 47 19.13 6.35 -4.92
CA LEU A 47 19.12 5.73 -3.59
C LEU A 47 20.33 4.81 -3.37
N VAL A 48 20.71 4.03 -4.39
CA VAL A 48 21.91 3.19 -4.34
C VAL A 48 23.18 4.03 -4.21
N SER A 49 23.28 5.12 -4.99
CA SER A 49 24.39 6.08 -4.87
C SER A 49 24.44 6.73 -3.48
N ASP A 50 23.30 7.11 -2.92
CA ASP A 50 23.24 7.71 -1.57
C ASP A 50 23.69 6.68 -0.52
N LEU A 51 23.32 5.40 -0.66
CA LEU A 51 23.80 4.31 0.20
C LEU A 51 25.29 4.04 0.08
N GLU A 52 25.90 4.28 -1.09
CA GLU A 52 27.34 4.08 -1.30
C GLU A 52 28.18 5.27 -0.81
N PHE A 53 27.69 6.50 -0.98
CA PHE A 53 28.52 7.70 -0.82
C PHE A 53 28.08 8.66 0.29
N ARG A 54 26.79 8.68 0.69
CA ARG A 54 26.28 9.61 1.73
C ARG A 54 26.28 9.02 3.14
N VAL A 55 26.61 7.75 3.30
CA VAL A 55 26.65 7.11 4.63
C VAL A 55 27.77 7.69 5.49
N ASP A 56 28.92 8.00 4.87
CA ASP A 56 30.06 8.59 5.56
C ASP A 56 30.06 10.13 5.53
N ASP A 57 29.05 10.72 4.89
CA ASP A 57 28.91 12.18 4.78
C ASP A 57 28.40 12.78 6.10
N PRO A 58 29.17 13.67 6.75
CA PRO A 58 28.73 14.33 7.97
C PRO A 58 27.70 15.45 7.71
N GLU A 59 27.41 15.81 6.47
CA GLU A 59 26.46 16.88 6.15
C GLU A 59 25.03 16.50 6.60
N PRO A 60 24.36 17.37 7.38
CA PRO A 60 22.99 17.11 7.81
C PRO A 60 22.03 17.13 6.63
N LEU A 61 21.04 16.24 6.65
CA LEU A 61 19.95 16.23 5.69
C LEU A 61 19.09 17.48 5.84
N SER A 62 18.46 17.90 4.74
CA SER A 62 17.41 18.92 4.83
C SER A 62 16.27 18.46 5.77
N LEU A 63 15.51 19.39 6.32
CA LEU A 63 14.35 19.08 7.17
C LEU A 63 13.35 18.16 6.43
N GLU A 64 13.13 18.44 5.16
CA GLU A 64 12.24 17.68 4.29
C GLU A 64 12.74 16.25 4.05
N GLU A 65 14.02 16.06 3.71
CA GLU A 65 14.62 14.71 3.60
C GLU A 65 14.56 13.96 4.93
N THR A 66 14.86 14.64 6.05
CA THR A 66 14.82 14.06 7.39
C THR A 66 13.41 13.59 7.73
N ALA A 67 12.38 14.38 7.46
CA ALA A 67 11.00 14.01 7.71
C ALA A 67 10.55 12.82 6.85
N MET A 68 10.94 12.81 5.57
CA MET A 68 10.62 11.76 4.62
C MET A 68 11.31 10.44 4.96
N PHE A 69 12.63 10.45 5.18
CA PHE A 69 13.37 9.24 5.55
C PHE A 69 12.99 8.73 6.94
N SER A 70 12.61 9.61 7.87
CA SER A 70 12.05 9.18 9.15
C SER A 70 10.73 8.43 8.95
N ALA A 71 9.79 8.99 8.19
CA ALA A 71 8.52 8.31 7.90
C ALA A 71 8.73 6.99 7.14
N LEU A 72 9.62 6.97 6.13
CA LEU A 72 10.01 5.77 5.40
C LEU A 72 10.57 4.70 6.34
N SER A 73 11.50 5.07 7.23
CA SER A 73 12.13 4.13 8.16
C SER A 73 11.10 3.47 9.07
N ALA A 74 10.16 4.25 9.60
CA ALA A 74 9.05 3.70 10.40
C ALA A 74 8.16 2.75 9.60
N ALA A 75 7.83 3.10 8.36
CA ALA A 75 7.05 2.23 7.48
C ALA A 75 7.79 0.92 7.17
N VAL A 76 9.09 0.97 6.86
CA VAL A 76 9.94 -0.20 6.60
C VAL A 76 10.00 -1.13 7.81
N ILE A 77 10.19 -0.58 9.02
CA ILE A 77 10.23 -1.35 10.26
C ILE A 77 8.96 -2.16 10.45
N LEU A 78 7.78 -1.53 10.30
CA LEU A 78 6.51 -2.23 10.47
C LEU A 78 6.18 -3.17 9.31
N GLN A 79 6.45 -2.76 8.06
CA GLN A 79 6.18 -3.54 6.86
C GLN A 79 6.92 -4.87 6.86
N LEU A 80 8.20 -4.87 7.25
CA LEU A 80 9.05 -6.06 7.29
C LEU A 80 9.10 -6.72 8.67
N ASN A 81 8.27 -6.25 9.61
CA ASN A 81 8.23 -6.71 11.00
C ASN A 81 9.63 -6.79 11.64
N LEU A 82 10.45 -5.76 11.44
CA LEU A 82 11.85 -5.77 11.84
C LEU A 82 11.97 -5.75 13.36
N THR A 83 12.66 -6.74 13.88
CA THR A 83 13.10 -6.80 15.26
C THR A 83 14.53 -6.28 15.33
N MET A 84 14.76 -5.13 15.98
CA MET A 84 16.12 -4.62 16.13
C MET A 84 16.92 -5.58 17.02
N GLU A 85 18.03 -6.11 16.49
CA GLU A 85 19.04 -6.78 17.32
C GLU A 85 19.81 -5.69 18.07
N GLY A 86 19.85 -5.78 19.41
CA GLY A 86 20.83 -5.01 20.17
C GLY A 86 22.22 -5.46 19.75
N GLU A 87 23.09 -4.51 19.39
CA GLU A 87 24.50 -4.78 19.14
C GLU A 87 25.08 -5.58 20.33
N GLY A 88 25.44 -6.86 20.13
CA GLY A 88 26.30 -7.58 21.08
C GLY A 88 25.96 -9.01 21.49
N THR A 89 25.16 -9.80 20.77
CA THR A 89 25.01 -11.23 21.15
C THR A 89 25.09 -12.18 19.97
N GLU A 90 26.16 -12.99 19.96
CA GLU A 90 26.39 -14.09 19.01
C GLU A 90 25.27 -15.15 19.02
N PRO A 91 25.03 -15.84 17.89
CA PRO A 91 23.97 -16.84 17.79
C PRO A 91 24.40 -18.14 18.47
N ARG A 92 23.71 -18.52 19.56
CA ARG A 92 23.76 -19.90 20.08
C ARG A 92 22.63 -20.74 19.50
N GLY A 93 23.03 -21.91 19.02
CA GLY A 93 22.24 -22.83 18.22
C GLY A 93 20.92 -23.30 18.84
N SER A 94 19.99 -23.54 17.93
CA SER A 94 18.67 -24.12 18.08
C SER A 94 18.66 -25.48 18.79
N GLN A 95 17.82 -25.61 19.82
CA GLN A 95 17.12 -26.85 20.13
C GLN A 95 15.63 -26.55 20.28
N GLU A 96 14.85 -27.12 19.37
CA GLU A 96 13.39 -27.15 19.37
C GLU A 96 12.88 -28.07 20.48
N THR A 97 11.87 -27.60 21.22
CA THR A 97 10.81 -28.47 21.74
C THR A 97 9.48 -27.74 21.63
N ALA A 98 8.57 -28.33 20.85
CA ALA A 98 7.20 -27.89 20.62
C ALA A 98 6.34 -27.96 21.90
N LEU A 99 5.39 -27.02 22.04
CA LEU A 99 4.01 -27.17 22.53
C LEU A 99 3.29 -25.79 22.62
N GLY A 100 2.25 -25.56 21.80
CA GLY A 100 1.29 -24.44 21.89
C GLY A 100 1.68 -23.12 21.16
N PRO A 101 0.71 -22.31 20.65
CA PRO A 101 1.00 -21.05 19.98
C PRO A 101 1.17 -19.93 21.02
N SER A 102 2.16 -20.06 21.90
CA SER A 102 2.67 -18.91 22.66
C SER A 102 3.90 -18.42 21.93
N VAL A 103 3.81 -17.23 21.32
CA VAL A 103 4.96 -16.54 20.74
C VAL A 103 6.03 -16.43 21.86
N PRO A 104 7.26 -16.90 21.64
CA PRO A 104 8.30 -16.85 22.67
C PRO A 104 8.48 -15.43 23.22
N GLU A 105 8.71 -15.29 24.53
CA GLU A 105 8.84 -14.00 25.22
C GLU A 105 9.93 -13.11 24.61
N GLU A 106 11.00 -13.72 24.09
CA GLU A 106 12.05 -13.04 23.32
C GLU A 106 11.54 -12.43 22.01
N THR A 107 10.69 -13.15 21.27
CA THR A 107 10.07 -12.67 20.03
C THR A 107 9.09 -11.52 20.31
N GLN A 108 8.32 -11.60 21.40
CA GLN A 108 7.42 -10.53 21.83
C GLN A 108 8.18 -9.25 22.20
N THR A 109 9.29 -9.40 22.93
CA THR A 109 10.17 -8.28 23.32
C THR A 109 10.78 -7.61 22.09
N ARG A 110 11.25 -8.41 21.14
CA ARG A 110 11.82 -7.97 19.87
C ARG A 110 10.84 -7.18 18.99
N ILE A 111 9.59 -7.62 18.89
CA ILE A 111 8.51 -6.89 18.18
C ILE A 111 8.25 -5.54 18.86
N MET A 112 8.24 -5.52 20.20
CA MET A 112 8.02 -4.29 20.97
C MET A 112 9.13 -3.25 20.73
N VAL A 113 10.39 -3.69 20.61
CA VAL A 113 11.53 -2.79 20.32
C VAL A 113 11.43 -2.19 18.92
N GLY A 114 11.08 -3.00 17.91
CA GLY A 114 10.84 -2.50 16.54
C GLY A 114 9.73 -1.44 16.51
N GLY A 115 8.61 -1.71 17.20
CA GLY A 115 7.49 -0.76 17.31
C GLY A 115 7.88 0.57 17.98
N GLN A 116 8.73 0.53 19.03
CA GLN A 116 9.23 1.75 19.69
C GLN A 116 10.14 2.57 18.77
N ALA A 117 11.04 1.92 18.03
CA ALA A 117 11.91 2.61 17.06
C ALA A 117 11.08 3.29 15.96
N ALA A 118 10.09 2.58 15.39
CA ALA A 118 9.18 3.14 14.40
C ALA A 118 8.39 4.35 14.94
N ALA A 119 7.92 4.29 16.19
CA ALA A 119 7.23 5.40 16.84
C ALA A 119 8.12 6.63 17.05
N SER A 120 9.41 6.44 17.34
CA SER A 120 10.39 7.53 17.46
C SER A 120 10.58 8.25 16.13
N PHE A 121 10.77 7.49 15.04
CA PHE A 121 10.88 8.04 13.69
C PHE A 121 9.62 8.82 13.26
N ILE A 122 8.43 8.30 13.54
CA ILE A 122 7.18 9.03 13.23
C ILE A 122 7.06 10.30 14.06
N SER A 123 7.39 10.26 15.35
CA SER A 123 7.37 11.44 16.21
C SER A 123 8.31 12.53 15.68
N LYS A 124 9.50 12.14 15.20
CA LYS A 124 10.44 13.06 14.55
C LYS A 124 9.87 13.66 13.27
N SER A 125 9.31 12.84 12.38
CA SER A 125 8.69 13.29 11.13
C SER A 125 7.54 14.29 11.39
N LEU A 126 6.65 13.97 12.32
CA LEU A 126 5.54 14.86 12.71
C LEU A 126 6.03 16.17 13.35
N SER A 127 7.08 16.13 14.17
CA SER A 127 7.65 17.32 14.79
C SER A 127 8.27 18.27 13.76
N ILE A 128 8.98 17.75 12.76
CA ILE A 128 9.52 18.58 11.66
C ILE A 128 8.40 19.22 10.85
N ARG A 129 7.31 18.48 10.61
CA ARG A 129 6.13 19.00 9.90
C ARG A 129 5.45 20.14 10.64
N GLN A 130 5.45 20.15 11.98
CA GLN A 130 4.92 21.28 12.76
C GLN A 130 5.74 22.57 12.58
N GLN A 131 6.98 22.46 12.11
CA GLN A 131 7.91 23.57 11.92
C GLN A 131 8.07 23.94 10.44
N SER A 132 7.35 23.26 9.54
CA SER A 132 7.48 23.41 8.09
C SER A 132 6.16 23.85 7.48
N ASP A 133 6.19 24.77 6.54
CA ASP A 133 4.99 25.19 5.79
C ASP A 133 4.72 24.27 4.58
N PHE A 134 4.66 22.96 4.85
CA PHE A 134 4.61 21.91 3.82
C PHE A 134 3.28 21.89 3.05
N ILE A 135 2.24 22.54 3.58
CA ILE A 135 0.93 22.68 2.94
C ILE A 135 0.98 23.76 1.85
N GLU A 136 1.56 24.93 2.16
CA GLU A 136 1.69 26.03 1.19
C GLU A 136 2.84 25.81 0.21
N THR A 137 3.84 25.00 0.59
CA THR A 137 5.02 24.68 -0.24
C THR A 137 5.17 23.16 -0.45
N PRO A 138 4.21 22.50 -1.10
CA PRO A 138 4.25 21.06 -1.27
C PRO A 138 5.41 20.65 -2.18
N THR A 139 6.08 19.57 -1.80
CA THR A 139 7.14 18.91 -2.59
C THR A 139 6.86 17.42 -2.71
N VAL A 140 7.63 16.73 -3.56
CA VAL A 140 7.54 15.27 -3.68
C VAL A 140 7.85 14.58 -2.35
N ASN A 141 8.84 15.06 -1.59
CA ASN A 141 9.15 14.42 -0.31
C ASN A 141 8.04 14.66 0.71
N TRP A 142 7.32 15.79 0.68
CA TRP A 142 6.16 15.98 1.56
C TRP A 142 5.00 15.03 1.21
N ILE A 143 4.74 14.79 -0.07
CA ILE A 143 3.79 13.76 -0.51
C ILE A 143 4.21 12.39 0.05
N LEU A 144 5.48 12.01 -0.15
CA LEU A 144 6.01 10.72 0.30
C LEU A 144 6.03 10.61 1.83
N THR A 145 6.30 11.70 2.54
CA THR A 145 6.22 11.77 4.00
C THR A 145 4.81 11.43 4.47
N SER A 146 3.78 12.08 3.92
CA SER A 146 2.38 11.77 4.23
C SER A 146 2.01 10.34 3.86
N PHE A 147 2.49 9.84 2.71
CA PHE A 147 2.26 8.45 2.30
C PHE A 147 2.88 7.42 3.26
N PHE A 148 4.12 7.63 3.71
CA PHE A 148 4.75 6.70 4.64
C PHE A 148 4.17 6.81 6.06
N ILE A 149 3.71 7.99 6.49
CA ILE A 149 2.93 8.12 7.72
C ILE A 149 1.59 7.37 7.61
N PHE A 150 0.92 7.42 6.45
CA PHE A 150 -0.24 6.57 6.17
C PHE A 150 0.12 5.09 6.35
N SER A 151 1.21 4.63 5.73
CA SER A 151 1.65 3.23 5.82
C SER A 151 1.87 2.83 7.29
N TYR A 152 2.57 3.65 8.07
CA TYR A 152 2.78 3.41 9.49
C TYR A 152 1.47 3.23 10.27
N TYR A 153 0.53 4.17 10.15
CA TYR A 153 -0.76 4.05 10.85
C TYR A 153 -1.63 2.91 10.31
N GLY A 154 -1.48 2.55 9.04
CA GLY A 154 -2.14 1.40 8.42
C GLY A 154 -1.71 0.09 9.06
N HIS A 155 -0.40 -0.08 9.29
CA HIS A 155 0.16 -1.25 9.99
C HIS A 155 -0.26 -1.35 11.44
N LEU A 156 -0.43 -0.21 12.13
CA LEU A 156 -0.97 -0.17 13.49
C LEU A 156 -2.49 -0.30 13.54
N GLU A 157 -3.15 -0.56 12.41
CA GLU A 157 -4.61 -0.63 12.27
C GLU A 157 -5.37 0.61 12.77
N ARG A 158 -4.68 1.76 12.81
CA ARG A 158 -5.26 3.06 13.18
C ARG A 158 -5.93 3.70 11.97
N HIS A 159 -7.01 3.09 11.50
CA HIS A 159 -7.55 3.34 10.17
C HIS A 159 -8.02 4.76 9.90
N THR A 160 -8.51 5.47 10.93
CA THR A 160 -8.89 6.89 10.80
C THR A 160 -7.67 7.76 10.52
N SER A 161 -6.57 7.56 11.26
CA SER A 161 -5.31 8.27 11.04
C SER A 161 -4.71 7.91 9.70
N ALA A 162 -4.62 6.62 9.38
CA ALA A 162 -4.12 6.16 8.09
C ALA A 162 -4.88 6.84 6.93
N TRP A 163 -6.21 6.78 6.94
CA TRP A 163 -7.00 7.41 5.89
C TRP A 163 -6.77 8.92 5.77
N TYR A 164 -6.66 9.64 6.89
CA TYR A 164 -6.33 11.07 6.89
C TYR A 164 -5.01 11.35 6.16
N TYR A 165 -3.94 10.62 6.49
CA TYR A 165 -2.63 10.84 5.87
C TYR A 165 -2.57 10.40 4.40
N LEU A 166 -3.35 9.38 4.02
CA LEU A 166 -3.50 9.02 2.60
C LEU A 166 -4.20 10.13 1.82
N ARG A 167 -5.26 10.72 2.41
CA ARG A 167 -5.97 11.86 1.83
C ARG A 167 -5.08 13.09 1.73
N GLU A 168 -4.27 13.35 2.73
CA GLU A 168 -3.27 14.41 2.72
C GLU A 168 -2.25 14.22 1.59
N ALA A 169 -1.67 13.01 1.45
CA ALA A 169 -0.73 12.71 0.37
C ALA A 169 -1.37 12.94 -1.02
N ILE A 170 -2.64 12.52 -1.19
CA ILE A 170 -3.41 12.78 -2.41
C ILE A 170 -3.58 14.28 -2.64
N SER A 171 -4.02 15.05 -1.63
CA SER A 171 -4.21 16.50 -1.74
C SER A 171 -2.91 17.22 -2.13
N LEU A 172 -1.79 16.90 -1.49
CA LEU A 172 -0.48 17.47 -1.82
C LEU A 172 -0.06 17.11 -3.25
N SER A 173 -0.36 15.89 -3.72
CA SER A 173 -0.08 15.48 -5.10
C SER A 173 -0.90 16.24 -6.14
N LEU A 174 -2.15 16.59 -5.81
CA LEU A 174 -3.02 17.38 -6.67
C LEU A 174 -2.57 18.83 -6.71
N GLU A 175 -2.15 19.40 -5.58
CA GLU A 175 -1.58 20.76 -5.50
C GLU A 175 -0.29 20.87 -6.33
N LEU A 176 0.57 19.85 -6.28
CA LEU A 176 1.75 19.72 -7.15
C LEU A 176 1.42 19.40 -8.62
N LYS A 177 0.13 19.34 -8.98
CA LYS A 177 -0.38 19.10 -10.34
C LYS A 177 0.09 17.78 -10.94
N LEU A 178 0.34 16.75 -10.12
CA LEU A 178 0.75 15.43 -10.65
C LEU A 178 -0.33 14.78 -11.53
N HIS A 179 -1.58 15.26 -11.43
CA HIS A 179 -2.73 14.86 -12.23
C HIS A 179 -2.80 15.51 -13.63
N ILE A 180 -1.84 16.36 -13.99
CA ILE A 180 -1.77 17.07 -15.27
C ILE A 180 -0.43 16.73 -15.96
N GLU A 181 -0.47 16.33 -17.24
CA GLU A 181 0.74 15.88 -17.95
C GLU A 181 1.65 17.01 -18.48
N GLU A 182 1.07 18.15 -18.86
CA GLU A 182 1.77 19.21 -19.57
C GLU A 182 2.93 19.89 -18.79
N PRO A 183 2.84 20.09 -17.45
CA PRO A 183 3.90 20.80 -16.70
C PRO A 183 5.26 20.09 -16.69
N PHE A 184 5.31 18.79 -16.99
CA PHE A 184 6.48 17.94 -16.73
C PHE A 184 7.10 17.33 -17.98
N ARG A 185 6.41 17.35 -19.13
CA ARG A 185 6.84 16.67 -20.36
C ARG A 185 8.17 17.20 -20.93
N ARG A 186 8.59 18.42 -20.58
CA ARG A 186 9.67 19.15 -21.29
C ARG A 186 10.97 19.34 -20.51
N LYS A 187 11.05 19.01 -19.22
CA LYS A 187 12.24 19.37 -18.39
C LYS A 187 13.15 18.18 -18.08
N ASP A 188 12.59 17.05 -17.67
CA ASP A 188 13.33 15.83 -17.35
C ASP A 188 12.41 14.61 -17.50
N PRO A 189 12.64 13.71 -18.48
CA PRO A 189 11.85 12.49 -18.65
C PRO A 189 11.84 11.59 -17.42
N GLY A 190 12.95 11.49 -16.67
CA GLY A 190 13.07 10.64 -15.49
C GLY A 190 12.17 11.12 -14.35
N GLU A 191 12.25 12.41 -14.02
CA GLU A 191 11.37 13.06 -13.04
C GLU A 191 9.90 13.00 -13.46
N SER A 192 9.58 13.14 -14.76
CA SER A 192 8.22 12.99 -15.26
C SER A 192 7.66 11.59 -15.00
N GLN A 193 8.44 10.53 -15.29
CA GLN A 193 8.03 9.16 -14.99
C GLN A 193 7.91 8.91 -13.48
N ARG A 194 8.81 9.46 -12.66
CA ARG A 194 8.74 9.34 -11.19
C ARG A 194 7.44 9.91 -10.63
N ARG A 195 7.05 11.11 -11.08
CA ARG A 195 5.78 11.75 -10.70
C ARG A 195 4.57 10.93 -11.11
N LYS A 196 4.58 10.34 -12.31
CA LYS A 196 3.54 9.39 -12.74
C LYS A 196 3.47 8.19 -11.79
N ARG A 197 4.61 7.62 -11.41
CA ARG A 197 4.65 6.49 -10.47
C ARG A 197 4.09 6.86 -9.10
N ILE A 198 4.40 8.04 -8.57
CA ILE A 198 3.82 8.54 -7.31
C ILE A 198 2.31 8.69 -7.42
N PHE A 199 1.82 9.36 -8.47
CA PHE A 199 0.38 9.53 -8.69
C PHE A 199 -0.35 8.18 -8.74
N TRP A 200 0.18 7.24 -9.52
CA TRP A 200 -0.42 5.93 -9.67
C TRP A 200 -0.28 5.04 -8.43
N LEU A 201 0.77 5.22 -7.62
CA LEU A 201 0.88 4.56 -6.31
C LEU A 201 -0.25 5.04 -5.39
N LEU A 202 -0.44 6.35 -5.29
CA LEU A 202 -1.54 6.92 -4.51
C LEU A 202 -2.90 6.42 -4.99
N PHE A 203 -3.08 6.29 -6.32
CA PHE A 203 -4.30 5.76 -6.93
C PHE A 203 -4.61 4.31 -6.52
N VAL A 204 -3.63 3.41 -6.61
CA VAL A 204 -3.84 1.99 -6.25
C VAL A 204 -4.01 1.83 -4.75
N THR A 205 -3.23 2.58 -3.95
CA THR A 205 -3.33 2.55 -2.48
C THR A 205 -4.67 3.08 -2.00
N GLU A 206 -5.17 4.20 -2.55
CA GLU A 206 -6.51 4.73 -2.24
C GLU A 206 -7.57 3.67 -2.43
N ARG A 207 -7.56 2.99 -3.59
CA ARG A 207 -8.58 2.01 -3.96
C ARG A 207 -8.50 0.74 -3.14
N GLY A 208 -7.29 0.20 -2.94
CA GLY A 208 -7.10 -0.96 -2.07
C GLY A 208 -7.65 -0.69 -0.66
N TYR A 209 -7.27 0.46 -0.09
CA TYR A 209 -7.71 0.83 1.26
C TYR A 209 -9.21 1.19 1.32
N ALA A 210 -9.74 1.85 0.30
CA ALA A 210 -11.15 2.19 0.17
C ALA A 210 -12.04 0.95 0.10
N VAL A 211 -11.65 -0.06 -0.67
CA VAL A 211 -12.37 -1.33 -0.74
C VAL A 211 -12.29 -2.04 0.61
N GLN A 212 -11.11 -2.20 1.21
CA GLN A 212 -10.98 -2.87 2.51
C GLN A 212 -11.82 -2.21 3.62
N ARG A 213 -11.98 -0.88 3.57
CA ARG A 213 -12.61 -0.10 4.64
C ARG A 213 -13.95 0.52 4.25
N ARG A 214 -14.55 0.10 3.12
CA ARG A 214 -15.82 0.61 2.59
C ARG A 214 -15.87 2.14 2.52
N ARG A 215 -14.80 2.76 2.00
CA ARG A 215 -14.70 4.23 1.84
C ARG A 215 -14.89 4.63 0.38
N ALA A 216 -15.31 5.87 0.17
CA ALA A 216 -15.38 6.46 -1.17
C ALA A 216 -13.96 6.75 -1.72
N VAL A 217 -13.79 6.55 -3.03
CA VAL A 217 -12.61 6.97 -3.79
C VAL A 217 -12.84 8.35 -4.39
N THR A 218 -11.78 9.15 -4.51
CA THR A 218 -11.83 10.49 -5.13
C THR A 218 -10.80 10.68 -6.21
N LEU A 219 -9.64 10.01 -6.15
CA LEU A 219 -8.59 10.21 -7.14
C LEU A 219 -9.01 9.59 -8.48
N GLN A 220 -9.07 10.42 -9.51
CA GLN A 220 -9.46 10.02 -10.86
C GLN A 220 -8.25 9.58 -11.68
N PRO A 221 -8.37 8.57 -12.57
CA PRO A 221 -7.28 8.14 -13.44
C PRO A 221 -7.06 9.14 -14.59
N SER A 222 -6.53 10.34 -14.29
CA SER A 222 -6.52 11.49 -15.22
C SER A 222 -5.27 11.61 -16.11
N ILE A 223 -4.27 10.75 -15.92
CA ILE A 223 -3.01 10.77 -16.68
C ILE A 223 -2.78 9.43 -17.37
N SER A 224 -1.84 9.38 -18.32
CA SER A 224 -1.38 8.13 -18.91
C SER A 224 -0.60 7.26 -17.90
N LEU A 225 -0.58 5.95 -18.17
CA LEU A 225 0.20 4.98 -17.39
C LEU A 225 1.72 5.29 -17.50
N PRO A 226 2.53 4.86 -16.51
CA PRO A 226 3.98 4.90 -16.62
C PRO A 226 4.46 4.17 -17.88
N LEU A 227 5.50 4.71 -18.54
CA LEU A 227 6.08 4.08 -19.72
C LEU A 227 6.88 2.85 -19.29
N ILE A 228 6.56 1.69 -19.88
CA ILE A 228 7.28 0.43 -19.63
C ILE A 228 8.49 0.33 -20.56
N PHE A 229 8.27 0.57 -21.85
CA PHE A 229 9.32 0.60 -22.86
C PHE A 229 10.24 1.81 -22.61
N ASP A 230 11.53 1.61 -22.78
CA ASP A 230 12.59 2.59 -22.46
C ASP A 230 12.74 2.94 -20.97
N SER A 231 12.14 2.16 -20.07
CA SER A 231 12.39 2.24 -18.64
C SER A 231 13.70 1.55 -18.25
N GLU A 232 14.34 2.04 -17.19
CA GLU A 232 15.51 1.40 -16.57
C GLU A 232 15.20 -0.02 -16.06
N ASP A 233 13.95 -0.26 -15.64
CA ASP A 233 13.48 -1.57 -15.19
C ASP A 233 12.07 -1.86 -15.75
N PRO A 234 11.99 -2.46 -16.96
CA PRO A 234 10.72 -2.79 -17.59
C PRO A 234 9.91 -3.85 -16.85
N CYS A 235 10.56 -4.87 -16.26
CA CYS A 235 9.89 -5.92 -15.48
C CYS A 235 9.16 -5.33 -14.27
N LEU A 236 9.84 -4.45 -13.53
CA LEU A 236 9.26 -3.72 -12.40
C LEU A 236 8.03 -2.90 -12.82
N LEU A 237 8.12 -2.15 -13.92
CA LEU A 237 6.98 -1.32 -14.34
C LEU A 237 5.83 -2.14 -14.92
N TYR A 238 6.11 -3.30 -15.50
CA TYR A 238 5.07 -4.21 -15.99
C TYR A 238 4.15 -4.66 -14.87
N GLY A 239 4.70 -5.12 -13.73
CA GLY A 239 3.91 -5.51 -12.57
C GLY A 239 3.10 -4.34 -12.00
N PHE A 240 3.74 -3.19 -11.82
CA PHE A 240 3.09 -1.98 -11.32
C PHE A 240 1.91 -1.52 -12.22
N VAL A 241 2.08 -1.54 -13.54
CA VAL A 241 1.03 -1.19 -14.51
C VAL A 241 -0.14 -2.16 -14.48
N ASN A 242 0.10 -3.46 -14.32
CA ASN A 242 -0.99 -4.42 -14.21
C ASN A 242 -1.78 -4.28 -12.92
N LEU A 243 -1.12 -3.95 -11.81
CA LEU A 243 -1.81 -3.63 -10.56
C LEU A 243 -2.70 -2.39 -10.72
N ILE A 244 -2.22 -1.35 -11.40
CA ILE A 244 -3.03 -0.17 -11.75
C ILE A 244 -4.26 -0.60 -12.57
N ASN A 245 -4.09 -1.45 -13.58
CA ASN A 245 -5.19 -1.89 -14.44
C ASN A 245 -6.27 -2.67 -13.69
N LEU A 246 -5.94 -3.44 -12.65
CA LEU A 246 -6.95 -4.04 -11.76
C LEU A 246 -7.77 -2.96 -11.04
N PHE A 247 -7.08 -2.02 -10.39
CA PHE A 247 -7.74 -0.99 -9.59
C PHE A 247 -8.48 0.06 -10.43
N LYS A 248 -8.19 0.22 -11.72
CA LYS A 248 -8.96 1.11 -12.61
C LYS A 248 -10.43 0.75 -12.70
N PHE A 249 -10.81 -0.51 -12.45
CA PHE A 249 -12.21 -0.93 -12.41
C PHE A 249 -12.91 -0.62 -11.08
N VAL A 250 -12.15 -0.28 -10.03
CA VAL A 250 -12.67 0.24 -8.75
C VAL A 250 -12.88 1.74 -8.91
N ASP A 251 -14.02 2.12 -9.48
CA ASP A 251 -14.40 3.52 -9.71
C ASP A 251 -15.36 4.05 -8.63
N SER A 252 -15.81 5.29 -8.79
CA SER A 252 -16.75 5.91 -7.84
C SER A 252 -18.08 5.15 -7.76
N LYS A 253 -18.54 4.53 -8.85
CA LYS A 253 -19.76 3.70 -8.84
C LYS A 253 -19.53 2.44 -8.00
N PHE A 254 -18.40 1.77 -8.18
CA PHE A 254 -18.02 0.63 -7.35
C PHE A 254 -17.99 1.00 -5.88
N SER A 255 -17.25 2.05 -5.52
CA SER A 255 -17.10 2.46 -4.12
C SER A 255 -18.40 2.92 -3.48
N TYR A 256 -19.29 3.55 -4.25
CA TYR A 256 -20.61 3.95 -3.77
C TYR A 256 -21.45 2.72 -3.41
N ILE A 257 -21.59 1.76 -4.33
CA ILE A 257 -22.39 0.53 -4.11
C ILE A 257 -21.76 -0.34 -3.00
N TRP A 258 -20.42 -0.39 -2.93
CA TRP A 258 -19.74 -1.17 -1.90
C TRP A 258 -19.84 -0.52 -0.51
N GLY A 259 -19.80 0.81 -0.45
CA GLY A 259 -19.70 1.61 0.76
C GLY A 259 -21.01 1.86 1.49
N ASP A 260 -22.14 1.83 0.80
CA ASP A 260 -23.47 2.04 1.41
C ASP A 260 -24.21 0.71 1.63
N ASP A 261 -24.91 0.60 2.76
CA ASP A 261 -25.82 -0.51 3.08
C ASP A 261 -27.29 -0.16 2.76
N ASN A 262 -27.59 1.10 2.40
CA ASN A 262 -28.94 1.59 2.10
C ASN A 262 -29.46 1.25 0.70
N GLU A 263 -28.71 0.48 -0.11
CA GLU A 263 -29.09 0.10 -1.48
C GLU A 263 -30.09 -1.08 -1.52
N LEU A 264 -30.68 -1.46 -0.38
CA LEU A 264 -31.75 -2.44 -0.29
C LEU A 264 -33.08 -1.75 0.07
N SER A 265 -34.13 -2.02 -0.70
CA SER A 265 -35.50 -1.65 -0.32
C SER A 265 -35.96 -2.47 0.89
N ALA A 266 -37.07 -2.06 1.52
CA ALA A 266 -37.58 -2.69 2.75
C ALA A 266 -37.94 -4.19 2.60
N ASP A 267 -38.11 -4.67 1.36
CA ASP A 267 -38.33 -6.05 0.95
C ASP A 267 -37.05 -6.81 0.56
N GLY A 268 -35.88 -6.20 0.73
CA GLY A 268 -34.57 -6.81 0.46
C GLY A 268 -34.20 -6.89 -1.02
N GLN A 269 -34.86 -6.12 -1.89
CA GLN A 269 -34.47 -6.00 -3.29
C GLN A 269 -33.46 -4.86 -3.50
N PRO A 270 -32.57 -4.94 -4.50
CA PRO A 270 -31.67 -3.85 -4.82
C PRO A 270 -32.48 -2.64 -5.31
N VAL A 271 -32.14 -1.44 -4.82
CA VAL A 271 -32.74 -0.18 -5.27
C VAL A 271 -32.24 0.10 -6.70
N GLY A 272 -33.10 -0.11 -7.70
CA GLY A 272 -32.80 0.17 -9.11
C GLY A 272 -32.97 -1.03 -10.04
N ASP A 273 -32.35 -0.96 -11.22
CA ASP A 273 -32.41 -2.00 -12.24
C ASP A 273 -31.45 -3.17 -11.92
N SER A 274 -32.03 -4.26 -11.41
CA SER A 274 -31.34 -5.51 -11.04
C SER A 274 -30.57 -6.15 -12.22
N GLU A 275 -31.10 -6.07 -13.44
CA GLU A 275 -30.43 -6.62 -14.62
C GLU A 275 -29.21 -5.79 -15.00
N ALA A 276 -29.34 -4.46 -14.97
CA ALA A 276 -28.23 -3.55 -15.23
C ALA A 276 -27.11 -3.72 -14.19
N LEU A 277 -27.47 -3.90 -12.90
CA LEU A 277 -26.51 -4.12 -11.82
C LEU A 277 -25.80 -5.46 -11.95
N SER A 278 -26.55 -6.52 -12.29
CA SER A 278 -26.00 -7.85 -12.61
C SER A 278 -25.01 -7.78 -13.78
N SER A 279 -25.39 -7.11 -14.87
CA SER A 279 -24.53 -6.96 -16.05
C SER A 279 -23.26 -6.16 -15.73
N TRP A 280 -23.36 -5.14 -14.88
CA TRP A 280 -22.22 -4.36 -14.45
C TRP A 280 -21.25 -5.17 -13.58
N LEU A 281 -21.75 -5.94 -12.60
CA LEU A 281 -20.92 -6.83 -11.77
C LEU A 281 -20.22 -7.91 -12.58
N VAL A 282 -20.92 -8.49 -13.56
CA VAL A 282 -20.32 -9.44 -14.50
C VAL A 282 -19.21 -8.79 -15.30
N SER A 283 -19.46 -7.61 -15.88
CA SER A 283 -18.46 -6.88 -16.67
C SER A 283 -17.23 -6.52 -15.81
N PHE A 284 -17.43 -6.07 -14.58
CA PHE A 284 -16.34 -5.84 -13.63
C PHE A 284 -15.48 -7.08 -13.43
N GLN A 285 -16.11 -8.23 -13.15
CA GLN A 285 -15.41 -9.49 -12.91
C GLN A 285 -14.70 -10.01 -14.16
N GLU A 286 -15.33 -9.95 -15.33
CA GLU A 286 -14.69 -10.29 -16.61
C GLU A 286 -13.46 -9.42 -16.89
N ASN A 287 -13.55 -8.12 -16.60
CA ASN A 287 -12.49 -7.17 -16.83
C ASN A 287 -11.26 -7.42 -15.94
N ILE A 288 -11.46 -7.70 -14.64
CA ILE A 288 -10.34 -8.06 -13.76
C ILE A 288 -9.77 -9.44 -14.09
N SER A 289 -10.57 -10.39 -14.58
CA SER A 289 -10.07 -11.70 -15.07
C SER A 289 -9.17 -11.59 -16.29
N ARG A 290 -9.35 -10.56 -17.14
CA ARG A 290 -8.50 -10.31 -18.32
C ARG A 290 -7.11 -9.79 -17.96
N VAL A 291 -6.91 -9.29 -16.75
CA VAL A 291 -5.57 -8.90 -16.29
C VAL A 291 -4.77 -10.18 -16.03
N SER A 292 -3.81 -10.42 -16.92
CA SER A 292 -2.92 -11.57 -16.89
C SER A 292 -1.49 -11.11 -16.60
N VAL A 293 -0.73 -11.96 -15.90
CA VAL A 293 0.68 -11.71 -15.57
C VAL A 293 1.50 -12.88 -16.13
N PRO A 294 2.26 -12.67 -17.24
CA PRO A 294 3.14 -13.70 -17.77
C PRO A 294 4.24 -14.04 -16.77
N LEU A 295 4.47 -15.33 -16.54
CA LEU A 295 5.48 -15.82 -15.58
C LEU A 295 6.90 -15.35 -15.93
N SER A 296 7.23 -15.19 -17.22
CA SER A 296 8.57 -14.84 -17.70
C SER A 296 8.93 -13.37 -17.58
N GLU A 297 7.95 -12.49 -17.36
CA GLU A 297 8.10 -11.03 -17.47
C GLU A 297 7.77 -10.28 -16.16
N SER A 298 7.60 -11.01 -15.05
CA SER A 298 7.16 -10.44 -13.78
C SER A 298 8.04 -10.86 -12.61
N ILE A 299 8.38 -9.90 -11.75
CA ILE A 299 8.99 -10.16 -10.44
C ILE A 299 7.96 -10.91 -9.59
N GLU A 300 8.38 -11.98 -8.90
CA GLU A 300 7.49 -12.82 -8.09
C GLU A 300 6.66 -12.00 -7.10
N THR A 301 7.28 -11.11 -6.34
CA THR A 301 6.62 -10.20 -5.39
C THR A 301 5.45 -9.45 -6.02
N GLN A 302 5.62 -8.92 -7.24
CA GLN A 302 4.57 -8.18 -7.94
C GLN A 302 3.49 -9.10 -8.51
N ARG A 303 3.90 -10.24 -9.08
CA ARG A 303 2.98 -11.25 -9.61
C ARG A 303 2.00 -11.69 -8.54
N VAL A 304 2.51 -11.98 -7.35
CA VAL A 304 1.73 -12.41 -6.20
C VAL A 304 0.73 -11.33 -5.78
N ASP A 305 1.14 -10.06 -5.70
CA ASP A 305 0.22 -8.96 -5.40
C ASP A 305 -0.91 -8.86 -6.41
N ILE A 306 -0.60 -8.94 -7.70
CA ILE A 306 -1.61 -8.86 -8.76
C ILE A 306 -2.58 -10.03 -8.66
N MET A 307 -2.08 -11.26 -8.52
CA MET A 307 -2.92 -12.46 -8.44
C MET A 307 -3.79 -12.45 -7.19
N VAL A 308 -3.22 -12.21 -6.01
CA VAL A 308 -3.97 -12.14 -4.75
C VAL A 308 -4.99 -11.00 -4.78
N THR A 309 -4.60 -9.82 -5.29
CA THR A 309 -5.51 -8.67 -5.43
C THR A 309 -6.67 -8.99 -6.38
N ARG A 310 -6.42 -9.70 -7.49
CA ARG A 310 -7.47 -10.11 -8.43
C ARG A 310 -8.47 -11.05 -7.78
N GLU A 311 -8.00 -12.10 -7.10
CA GLU A 311 -8.90 -13.04 -6.43
C GLU A 311 -9.67 -12.38 -5.28
N TRP A 312 -9.02 -11.48 -4.55
CA TRP A 312 -9.66 -10.66 -3.54
C TRP A 312 -10.77 -9.75 -4.12
N LEU A 313 -10.53 -9.08 -5.25
CA LEU A 313 -11.55 -8.25 -5.91
C LEU A 313 -12.72 -9.08 -6.45
N HIS A 314 -12.48 -10.31 -6.93
CA HIS A 314 -13.55 -11.25 -7.28
C HIS A 314 -14.44 -11.57 -6.07
N MET A 315 -13.83 -11.81 -4.91
CA MET A 315 -14.56 -12.05 -3.66
C MET A 315 -15.39 -10.86 -3.21
N VAL A 316 -14.83 -9.64 -3.29
CA VAL A 316 -15.58 -8.41 -2.98
C VAL A 316 -16.77 -8.23 -3.93
N ALA A 317 -16.58 -8.41 -5.24
CA ALA A 317 -17.66 -8.30 -6.22
C ALA A 317 -18.76 -9.37 -6.01
N TRP A 318 -18.37 -10.58 -5.63
CA TRP A 318 -19.34 -11.62 -5.25
C TRP A 318 -20.12 -11.23 -4.00
N GLN A 319 -19.48 -10.66 -2.98
CA GLN A 319 -20.20 -10.16 -1.79
C GLN A 319 -21.19 -9.06 -2.12
N MET A 320 -20.84 -8.18 -3.06
CA MET A 320 -21.81 -7.21 -3.59
C MET A 320 -23.00 -7.94 -4.20
N THR A 321 -22.77 -8.99 -4.98
CA THR A 321 -23.84 -9.83 -5.55
C THR A 321 -24.75 -10.41 -4.47
N VAL A 322 -24.18 -10.96 -3.39
CA VAL A 322 -24.95 -11.49 -2.25
C VAL A 322 -25.75 -10.38 -1.56
N ARG A 323 -25.09 -9.28 -1.21
CA ARG A 323 -25.69 -8.14 -0.50
C ARG A 323 -26.84 -7.53 -1.29
N LEU A 324 -26.72 -7.48 -2.62
CA LEU A 324 -27.71 -6.91 -3.51
C LEU A 324 -28.82 -7.91 -3.92
N GLY A 325 -28.82 -9.14 -3.39
CA GLY A 325 -29.83 -10.15 -3.73
C GLY A 325 -29.77 -10.64 -5.18
N LEU A 326 -28.60 -10.54 -5.83
CA LEU A 326 -28.42 -10.82 -7.26
C LEU A 326 -27.94 -12.25 -7.56
N LEU A 327 -27.93 -13.12 -6.55
CA LEU A 327 -27.49 -14.50 -6.70
C LEU A 327 -28.38 -15.26 -7.68
N LYS A 328 -27.75 -16.00 -8.58
CA LYS A 328 -28.43 -16.88 -9.53
C LYS A 328 -28.27 -18.33 -9.13
N ALA A 329 -29.30 -19.12 -9.41
CA ALA A 329 -29.22 -20.58 -9.30
C ALA A 329 -28.05 -21.09 -10.15
N CYS A 330 -27.33 -22.10 -9.65
CA CYS A 330 -26.23 -22.71 -10.40
C CYS A 330 -26.79 -23.38 -11.65
N ASP A 331 -26.36 -22.90 -12.81
CA ASP A 331 -26.65 -23.51 -14.10
C ASP A 331 -25.33 -23.87 -14.78
N GLU A 332 -24.99 -25.16 -14.76
CA GLU A 332 -23.74 -25.68 -15.33
C GLU A 332 -23.65 -25.50 -16.85
N THR A 333 -24.76 -25.18 -17.52
CA THR A 333 -24.79 -24.93 -18.96
C THR A 333 -24.37 -23.50 -19.32
N LYS A 334 -24.34 -22.57 -18.35
CA LYS A 334 -23.97 -21.17 -18.56
C LYS A 334 -22.50 -20.94 -18.24
N LYS A 335 -21.80 -20.27 -19.15
CA LYS A 335 -20.37 -19.92 -18.99
C LYS A 335 -20.09 -18.93 -17.86
N ASN A 336 -21.10 -18.14 -17.45
CA ASN A 336 -20.90 -17.06 -16.49
C ASN A 336 -21.29 -17.52 -15.08
N THR A 337 -20.28 -17.87 -14.29
CA THR A 337 -20.43 -18.33 -12.91
C THR A 337 -20.34 -17.21 -11.89
N PHE A 338 -20.03 -15.97 -12.29
CA PHE A 338 -19.71 -14.85 -11.40
C PHE A 338 -20.81 -14.51 -10.37
N LEU A 339 -22.07 -14.78 -10.71
CA LEU A 339 -23.22 -14.51 -9.85
C LEU A 339 -23.77 -15.77 -9.14
N HIS A 340 -23.10 -16.91 -9.30
CA HIS A 340 -23.54 -18.16 -8.68
C HIS A 340 -23.17 -18.20 -7.20
N LEU A 341 -24.01 -18.87 -6.40
CA LEU A 341 -23.74 -19.09 -4.98
C LEU A 341 -22.37 -19.77 -4.73
N LYS A 342 -21.98 -20.69 -5.61
CA LYS A 342 -20.72 -21.44 -5.52
C LYS A 342 -19.53 -20.74 -6.18
N TYR A 343 -19.69 -19.51 -6.66
CA TYR A 343 -18.59 -18.79 -7.29
C TYR A 343 -17.33 -18.65 -6.40
N PRO A 344 -17.44 -18.37 -5.08
CA PRO A 344 -16.28 -18.19 -4.19
C PRO A 344 -15.26 -19.33 -4.17
N PHE A 345 -15.69 -20.56 -4.47
CA PHE A 345 -14.79 -21.71 -4.51
C PHE A 345 -13.69 -21.57 -5.57
N LEU A 346 -13.95 -20.85 -6.67
CA LEU A 346 -12.97 -20.62 -7.73
C LEU A 346 -11.83 -19.69 -7.29
N PRO A 347 -12.07 -18.41 -6.91
CA PRO A 347 -11.01 -17.52 -6.45
C PRO A 347 -10.31 -18.04 -5.18
N ALA A 348 -10.99 -18.74 -4.28
CA ALA A 348 -10.35 -19.37 -3.13
C ALA A 348 -9.35 -20.47 -3.53
N LYS A 349 -9.74 -21.36 -4.46
CA LYS A 349 -8.85 -22.40 -4.99
C LYS A 349 -7.66 -21.81 -5.75
N ASP A 350 -7.92 -20.78 -6.56
CA ASP A 350 -6.87 -20.09 -7.32
C ASP A 350 -5.90 -19.38 -6.35
N LEU A 351 -6.41 -18.75 -5.29
CA LEU A 351 -5.60 -18.14 -4.25
C LEU A 351 -4.70 -19.17 -3.54
N VAL A 352 -5.24 -20.33 -3.15
CA VAL A 352 -4.44 -21.42 -2.55
C VAL A 352 -3.32 -21.88 -3.49
N THR A 353 -3.62 -22.00 -4.78
CA THR A 353 -2.63 -22.37 -5.80
C THR A 353 -1.52 -21.32 -5.91
N VAL A 354 -1.87 -20.03 -5.86
CA VAL A 354 -0.92 -18.91 -5.87
C VAL A 354 -0.02 -18.96 -4.64
N ILE A 355 -0.59 -19.04 -3.45
CA ILE A 355 0.16 -19.02 -2.17
C ILE A 355 1.08 -20.24 -2.07
N SER A 356 0.58 -21.43 -2.42
CA SER A 356 1.36 -22.67 -2.36
C SER A 356 2.58 -22.68 -3.30
N GLY A 357 2.51 -21.90 -4.38
CA GLY A 357 3.57 -21.78 -5.38
C GLY A 357 4.50 -20.57 -5.19
N THR A 358 4.42 -19.87 -4.07
CA THR A 358 5.09 -18.58 -3.84
C THR A 358 6.07 -18.66 -2.67
N GLN A 359 7.22 -17.99 -2.78
CA GLN A 359 8.13 -17.86 -1.65
C GLN A 359 7.55 -16.97 -0.54
N ILE A 360 7.70 -17.39 0.71
CA ILE A 360 7.19 -16.65 1.88
C ILE A 360 7.69 -15.20 1.88
N LYS A 361 8.97 -14.96 1.55
CA LYS A 361 9.55 -13.61 1.47
C LYS A 361 8.81 -12.69 0.49
N SER A 362 8.32 -13.25 -0.62
CA SER A 362 7.56 -12.50 -1.64
C SER A 362 6.17 -12.11 -1.13
N LEU A 363 5.59 -12.87 -0.19
CA LEU A 363 4.35 -12.52 0.50
C LEU A 363 4.60 -11.50 1.61
N GLU A 364 5.61 -11.74 2.46
CA GLU A 364 5.97 -10.89 3.60
C GLU A 364 6.34 -9.46 3.20
N SER A 365 6.92 -9.28 2.00
CA SER A 365 7.28 -7.95 1.48
C SER A 365 6.09 -6.98 1.40
N HIS A 366 4.86 -7.49 1.33
CA HIS A 366 3.61 -6.71 1.26
C HIS A 366 2.99 -6.36 2.62
N GLY A 367 3.48 -6.96 3.71
CA GLY A 367 3.01 -6.70 5.06
C GLY A 367 1.52 -6.99 5.26
N ILE A 368 0.90 -6.27 6.22
CA ILE A 368 -0.46 -6.54 6.70
C ILE A 368 -1.54 -6.45 5.60
N GLY A 369 -1.28 -5.66 4.54
CA GLY A 369 -2.22 -5.50 3.44
C GLY A 369 -2.47 -6.80 2.68
N MET A 370 -1.44 -7.63 2.54
CA MET A 370 -1.54 -8.96 1.92
C MET A 370 -2.27 -9.94 2.83
N GLU A 371 -1.90 -9.97 4.12
CA GLU A 371 -2.54 -10.82 5.13
C GLU A 371 -4.06 -10.57 5.20
N GLN A 372 -4.46 -9.30 5.21
CA GLN A 372 -5.87 -8.91 5.21
C GLN A 372 -6.62 -9.36 3.95
N LYS A 373 -6.00 -9.26 2.76
CA LYS A 373 -6.61 -9.75 1.50
C LYS A 373 -6.80 -11.26 1.56
N ILE A 374 -5.78 -12.01 1.97
CA ILE A 374 -5.81 -13.48 2.06
C ILE A 374 -6.86 -13.93 3.08
N SER A 375 -6.83 -13.37 4.29
CA SER A 375 -7.78 -13.69 5.37
C SER A 375 -9.22 -13.38 4.97
N GLN A 376 -9.45 -12.30 4.22
CA GLN A 376 -10.78 -12.02 3.68
C GLN A 376 -11.21 -13.15 2.75
N VAL A 377 -10.45 -13.52 1.73
CA VAL A 377 -10.83 -14.61 0.81
C VAL A 377 -11.10 -15.93 1.57
N ASP A 378 -10.26 -16.27 2.54
CA ASP A 378 -10.39 -17.48 3.36
C ASP A 378 -11.69 -17.49 4.19
N SER A 379 -11.98 -16.40 4.91
CA SER A 379 -13.19 -16.29 5.74
C SER A 379 -14.50 -16.54 4.98
N PHE A 380 -14.51 -16.33 3.66
CA PHE A 380 -15.70 -16.52 2.82
C PHE A 380 -15.78 -17.90 2.16
N HIS A 381 -14.67 -18.63 2.08
CA HIS A 381 -14.73 -20.06 1.79
C HIS A 381 -15.60 -20.77 2.84
N ASP A 382 -15.41 -20.42 4.12
CA ASP A 382 -16.12 -21.04 5.24
C ASP A 382 -17.63 -20.74 5.24
N PHE A 383 -18.03 -19.54 4.82
CA PHE A 383 -19.45 -19.21 4.60
C PHE A 383 -20.08 -20.01 3.46
N GLY A 384 -19.30 -20.38 2.44
CA GLY A 384 -19.75 -21.19 1.31
C GLY A 384 -19.81 -22.69 1.61
N THR A 385 -19.03 -23.18 2.58
CA THR A 385 -18.97 -24.61 2.93
C THR A 385 -20.03 -25.07 3.92
N GLY A 386 -20.66 -24.17 4.69
CA GLY A 386 -21.86 -24.46 5.47
C GLY A 386 -21.92 -25.88 6.05
N HIS A 387 -20.85 -26.26 6.76
CA HIS A 387 -20.76 -27.42 7.62
C HIS A 387 -20.41 -26.94 9.02
#